data_AF-Q2LEB3-F1
#
_entry.id   AF-Q2LEB3-F1
#
_cell.length_a   1.000
_cell.length_b   1.000
_cell.length_c   1.000
_cell.angle_alpha   90.00
_cell.angle_beta   90.00
_cell.angle_gamma   90.00
#
_symmetry.space_group_name_H-M   'P 1'
#
loop_
_entity.id
_entity.type
_entity.pdbx_description
1 polymer ?
#
loop_
_entity_poly.entity_id
_entity_poly.type
_entity_poly.pdbx_seq_one_letter_code
_entity_poly.pdbx_strand_id
1 'polypeptide(L)'
;MLTYFEAILFCLFVVCTAAKNNCSRLEKAYYCLDRTRFVWCSGNGHGIGMKCDEETVCKCGKTGYNPCVFTFQELPDCTGLPGDYISDEV
;
A
#
# COMPACT_ATOMS: atom_id res chain seq x y z
N MET A 1 3.69 -33.04 37.69
CA MET A 1 3.26 -31.63 37.71
C MET A 1 4.41 -30.80 37.18
N LEU A 2 4.48 -30.60 35.86
CA LEU A 2 5.34 -29.62 35.16
C LEU A 2 4.93 -29.60 33.67
N THR A 3 3.62 -29.59 33.42
CA THR A 3 2.98 -29.41 32.10
C THR A 3 2.84 -27.92 31.76
N TYR A 4 3.82 -27.10 32.15
CA TYR A 4 3.73 -25.62 32.05
C TYR A 4 4.93 -24.97 31.36
N PHE A 5 5.92 -25.76 30.92
CA PHE A 5 7.17 -25.23 30.35
C PHE A 5 7.14 -25.04 28.82
N GLU A 6 6.00 -25.33 28.18
CA GLU A 6 5.85 -25.36 26.71
C GLU A 6 4.97 -24.21 26.15
N ALA A 7 4.44 -23.29 26.97
CA ALA A 7 3.34 -22.42 26.53
C ALA A 7 3.65 -20.91 26.38
N ILE A 8 4.78 -20.41 26.91
CA ILE A 8 4.98 -18.95 27.06
C ILE A 8 5.84 -18.34 25.94
N LEU A 9 6.59 -19.15 25.19
CA LEU A 9 7.58 -18.65 24.21
C LEU A 9 7.03 -18.48 22.79
N PHE A 10 5.74 -18.72 22.54
CA PHE A 10 5.18 -18.80 21.18
C PHE A 10 4.30 -17.61 20.75
N CYS A 11 4.04 -16.60 21.61
CA CYS A 11 2.95 -15.64 21.36
C CYS A 11 3.30 -14.14 21.26
N LEU A 12 4.56 -13.70 21.38
CA LEU A 12 4.83 -12.27 21.66
C LEU A 12 5.77 -11.53 20.69
N PHE A 13 5.98 -12.02 19.48
CA PHE A 13 6.75 -11.27 18.47
C PHE A 13 6.05 -11.15 17.11
N VAL A 14 4.72 -11.03 17.11
CA VAL A 14 4.01 -10.49 15.95
C VAL A 14 4.07 -8.96 16.04
N VAL A 15 5.21 -8.40 15.63
CA VAL A 15 5.28 -6.97 15.31
C VAL A 15 4.50 -6.79 14.01
N CYS A 16 3.21 -6.50 14.11
CA CYS A 16 2.46 -5.94 12.99
C CYS A 16 3.02 -4.54 12.73
N THR A 17 4.02 -4.44 11.85
CA THR A 17 4.39 -3.17 11.25
C THR A 17 3.21 -2.72 10.41
N ALA A 18 2.39 -1.83 10.97
CA ALA A 18 1.44 -1.09 10.17
C ALA A 18 2.25 -0.25 9.17
N ALA A 19 2.23 -0.66 7.90
CA ALA A 19 2.76 0.11 6.78
C ALA A 19 2.21 1.54 6.89
N LYS A 20 3.06 2.45 7.36
CA LYS A 20 2.66 3.82 7.66
C LYS A 20 2.68 4.55 6.32
N ASN A 21 1.53 4.55 5.64
CA ASN A 21 1.29 5.23 4.37
C ASN A 21 1.47 6.75 4.57
N ASN A 22 2.72 7.20 4.59
CA ASN A 22 3.07 8.57 4.91
C ASN A 22 2.94 9.42 3.65
N CYS A 23 1.84 10.17 3.57
CA CYS A 23 1.58 11.10 2.46
C CYS A 23 2.17 12.49 2.71
N SER A 24 3.11 12.63 3.65
CA SER A 24 3.74 13.92 3.93
C SER A 24 4.48 14.42 2.69
N ARG A 25 4.13 15.63 2.22
CA ARG A 25 4.66 16.27 1.00
C ARG A 25 4.18 15.66 -0.32
N LEU A 26 3.19 14.78 -0.29
CA LEU A 26 2.51 14.32 -1.48
C LEU A 26 1.23 15.11 -1.72
N GLU A 27 0.92 15.29 -3.00
CA GLU A 27 -0.32 15.93 -3.43
C GLU A 27 -1.53 15.01 -3.18
N LYS A 28 -2.72 15.58 -3.29
CA LYS A 28 -3.95 14.79 -3.23
C LYS A 28 -4.09 13.94 -4.49
N ALA A 29 -3.74 12.67 -4.41
CA ALA A 29 -3.76 11.72 -5.53
C ALA A 29 -3.71 10.27 -5.03
N TYR A 30 -3.80 9.32 -5.96
CA TYR A 30 -3.52 7.91 -5.73
C TYR A 30 -2.09 7.58 -6.10
N TYR A 31 -1.44 6.78 -5.27
CA TYR A 31 -0.04 6.39 -5.42
C TYR A 31 0.08 4.87 -5.34
N CYS A 32 0.51 4.20 -6.41
CA CYS A 32 0.71 2.75 -6.37
C CYS A 32 2.01 2.43 -5.62
N LEU A 33 1.90 1.54 -4.62
CA LEU A 33 3.05 0.95 -3.92
C LEU A 33 3.68 -0.16 -4.77
N ASP A 34 2.81 -0.97 -5.38
CA ASP A 34 3.14 -2.04 -6.32
C ASP A 34 1.94 -2.25 -7.27
N ARG A 35 1.94 -3.33 -8.06
CA ARG A 35 0.87 -3.62 -9.03
C ARG A 35 -0.49 -3.97 -8.42
N THR A 36 -0.56 -4.17 -7.11
CA THR A 36 -1.74 -4.67 -6.40
C THR A 36 -2.18 -3.76 -5.27
N ARG A 37 -1.29 -2.89 -4.76
CA ARG A 37 -1.54 -2.05 -3.60
C ARG A 37 -1.28 -0.58 -3.92
N PHE A 38 -2.08 0.28 -3.30
CA PHE A 38 -1.99 1.72 -3.50
C PHE A 38 -2.41 2.49 -2.27
N VAL A 39 -2.05 3.75 -2.23
CA VAL A 39 -2.41 4.69 -1.18
C VAL A 39 -3.20 5.83 -1.81
N TRP A 40 -4.36 6.15 -1.24
CA TRP A 40 -5.02 7.41 -1.51
C TRP A 40 -4.56 8.46 -0.51
N CYS A 41 -3.83 9.46 -0.99
CA CYS A 41 -3.40 10.61 -0.20
C CYS A 41 -4.46 11.70 -0.25
N SER A 42 -4.98 12.09 0.90
CA SER A 42 -6.03 13.12 1.01
C SER A 42 -5.51 14.57 0.92
N GLY A 43 -4.19 14.76 0.99
CA GLY A 43 -3.52 16.07 1.08
C GLY A 43 -3.18 16.52 2.51
N ASN A 44 -3.61 15.78 3.55
CA ASN A 44 -3.38 16.11 4.96
C ASN A 44 -2.28 15.26 5.62
N GLY A 45 -1.29 14.79 4.85
CA GLY A 45 -0.18 13.96 5.34
C GLY A 45 -0.54 12.50 5.66
N HIS A 46 -1.83 12.18 5.75
CA HIS A 46 -2.32 10.81 5.97
C HIS A 46 -2.85 10.19 4.67
N GLY A 47 -2.48 8.93 4.45
CA GLY A 47 -2.93 8.10 3.34
C GLY A 47 -3.77 6.91 3.79
N ILE A 48 -4.72 6.51 2.95
CA ILE A 48 -5.49 5.28 3.12
C ILE A 48 -4.93 4.24 2.15
N GLY A 49 -4.34 3.18 2.70
CA GLY A 49 -3.86 2.05 1.93
C GLY A 49 -5.01 1.16 1.49
N MET A 50 -5.00 0.74 0.23
CA MET A 50 -6.01 -0.09 -0.40
C MET A 50 -5.34 -1.11 -1.32
N LYS A 51 -6.11 -2.14 -1.70
CA LYS A 51 -5.69 -3.18 -2.63
C LYS A 51 -6.63 -3.18 -3.83
N CYS A 52 -6.08 -3.39 -5.03
CA CYS A 52 -6.85 -3.67 -6.22
C CYS A 52 -7.48 -5.07 -6.14
N ASP A 53 -8.64 -5.23 -6.76
CA ASP A 53 -9.25 -6.54 -6.95
C ASP A 53 -8.38 -7.41 -7.87
N GLU A 54 -8.46 -8.73 -7.73
CA GLU A 54 -7.52 -9.69 -8.34
C GLU A 54 -7.37 -9.58 -9.88
N GLU A 55 -8.39 -9.05 -10.56
CA GLU A 55 -8.40 -8.87 -12.01
C GLU A 55 -7.86 -7.50 -12.47
N THR A 56 -7.64 -6.58 -11.54
CA THR A 56 -7.20 -5.20 -11.81
C THR A 56 -5.80 -4.96 -11.25
N VAL A 57 -5.08 -4.07 -11.91
CA VAL A 57 -3.70 -3.75 -11.56
C VAL A 57 -3.53 -2.25 -11.37
N CYS A 58 -2.71 -1.90 -10.39
CA CYS A 58 -2.22 -0.56 -10.14
C CYS A 58 -1.03 -0.29 -11.07
N LYS A 59 -1.24 0.52 -12.12
CA LYS A 59 -0.22 0.65 -13.19
C LYS A 59 0.79 1.77 -12.99
N CYS A 60 0.46 2.77 -12.19
CA CYS A 60 1.09 4.09 -12.25
C CYS A 60 1.70 4.47 -10.90
N GLY A 61 2.84 5.15 -10.89
CA GLY A 61 3.37 5.70 -9.62
C GLY A 61 2.40 6.68 -8.96
N LYS A 62 1.78 7.56 -9.75
CA LYS A 62 0.79 8.55 -9.32
C LYS A 62 -0.29 8.75 -10.38
N THR A 63 -1.53 8.95 -9.95
CA THR A 63 -2.67 9.35 -10.81
C THR A 63 -3.75 10.06 -9.99
N GLY A 64 -4.56 10.90 -10.65
CA GLY A 64 -5.75 11.53 -10.05
C GLY A 64 -6.99 10.62 -9.99
N TYR A 65 -6.99 9.47 -10.67
CA TYR A 65 -8.13 8.57 -10.81
C TYR A 65 -7.92 7.24 -10.09
N ASN A 66 -8.95 6.40 -10.00
CA ASN A 66 -8.80 5.05 -9.47
C ASN A 66 -7.68 4.31 -10.23
N PRO A 67 -6.58 3.93 -9.57
CA PRO A 67 -5.44 3.36 -10.27
C PRO A 67 -5.64 1.88 -10.62
N CYS A 68 -6.65 1.22 -10.06
CA CYS A 68 -6.97 -0.18 -10.31
C CYS A 68 -7.77 -0.32 -11.61
N VAL A 69 -7.07 -0.70 -12.68
CA VAL A 69 -7.64 -0.91 -14.01
C VAL A 69 -7.18 -2.23 -14.60
N PHE A 70 -7.87 -2.74 -15.62
CA PHE A 70 -7.42 -3.96 -16.27
C PHE A 70 -6.05 -3.76 -16.95
N THR A 71 -5.28 -4.85 -17.07
CA THR A 71 -3.92 -4.84 -17.64
C THR A 71 -3.84 -4.30 -19.07
N PHE A 72 -4.93 -4.29 -19.83
CA PHE A 72 -5.02 -3.73 -21.18
C PHE A 72 -5.54 -2.28 -21.26
N GLN A 73 -6.03 -1.70 -20.16
CA GLN A 73 -6.59 -0.34 -20.15
C GLN A 73 -5.52 0.71 -19.84
N GLU A 74 -5.44 1.76 -20.64
CA GLU A 74 -4.60 2.91 -20.32
C GLU A 74 -5.29 3.82 -19.30
N LEU A 75 -4.49 4.41 -18.40
CA LEU A 75 -4.98 5.32 -17.38
C LEU A 75 -4.56 6.76 -17.71
N PRO A 76 -5.49 7.73 -17.72
CA PRO A 76 -5.13 9.14 -17.89
C PRO A 76 -4.29 9.63 -16.71
N ASP A 77 -3.38 10.57 -16.99
CA ASP A 77 -2.50 11.22 -16.00
C ASP A 77 -1.65 10.23 -15.17
N CYS A 78 -1.28 9.11 -15.79
CA CYS A 78 -0.38 8.11 -15.25
C CYS A 78 1.06 8.65 -15.26
N THR A 79 1.64 8.87 -14.07
CA THR A 79 3.01 9.38 -13.94
C THR A 79 3.85 8.46 -13.08
N GLY A 80 5.06 8.16 -13.56
CA GLY A 80 5.99 7.22 -12.89
C GLY A 80 5.50 5.77 -12.85
N LEU A 81 6.28 4.93 -12.20
CA LEU A 81 6.01 3.51 -11.96
C LEU A 81 5.57 3.26 -10.51
N PRO A 82 4.84 2.16 -10.25
CA PRO A 82 4.52 1.76 -8.88
C PRO A 82 5.79 1.70 -8.00
N GLY A 83 5.72 2.31 -6.81
CA GLY A 83 6.85 2.42 -5.88
C GLY A 83 7.69 3.69 -6.02
N ASP A 84 7.54 4.48 -7.10
CA ASP A 84 8.39 5.67 -7.33
C ASP A 84 8.21 6.79 -6.28
N TYR A 85 7.02 6.89 -5.66
CA TYR A 85 6.67 8.00 -4.76
C TYR A 85 6.44 7.56 -3.32
N ILE A 86 5.89 6.37 -3.14
CA ILE A 86 5.72 5.71 -1.85
C ILE A 86 6.07 4.25 -2.09
N SER A 87 7.04 3.75 -1.33
CA SER A 87 7.38 2.35 -1.26
C SER A 87 7.06 1.85 0.15
N ASP A 88 6.58 0.60 0.24
CA ASP A 88 6.61 -0.14 1.49
C ASP A 88 8.08 -0.54 1.74
N GLU A 89 8.89 0.38 2.24
CA GLU A 89 10.18 0.02 2.81
C GLU A 89 9.91 -0.62 4.18
N VAL A 90 10.25 -1.90 4.27
CA VAL A 90 10.27 -2.72 5.49
C VAL A 90 11.29 -2.15 6.48
#